data_AF-A0A1D9M9G2-F1
#
_entry.id   AF-A0A1D9M9G2-F1
#
_cell.length_a   1.000
_cell.length_b   1.000
_cell.length_c   1.000
_cell.angle_alpha   90.00
_cell.angle_beta   90.00
_cell.angle_gamma   90.00
#
_symmetry.space_group_name_H-M   'P 1'
#
loop_
_entity.id
_entity.type
_entity.pdbx_description
1 polymer ?
#
loop_
_entity_poly.entity_id
_entity_poly.type
_entity_poly.pdbx_seq_one_letter_code
_entity_poly.pdbx_strand_id
1 'polypeptide(L)'
;MLKEFYALSFGFAALILLQAQGAHSQPAGQIPCGARAEILAQLADRYHETRRAIGLAANNTLLEIFASEESGSFTILATVPGGPTCLIAAGENFETVAERLQLSGKTT
;
A
#
# COMPACT_ATOMS: atom_id res chain seq x y z
N MET A 1 -4.42 49.60 24.03
CA MET A 1 -4.41 49.06 22.65
C MET A 1 -3.16 48.24 22.35
N LEU A 2 -1.92 48.74 22.53
CA LEU A 2 -0.70 47.95 22.26
C LEU A 2 -0.58 46.65 23.11
N LYS A 3 -1.03 46.67 24.38
CA LYS A 3 -1.07 45.49 25.26
C LYS A 3 -2.02 44.38 24.79
N GLU A 4 -3.11 44.72 24.08
CA GLU A 4 -4.07 43.73 23.61
C GLU A 4 -3.56 42.99 22.36
N PHE A 5 -2.81 43.70 21.50
CA PHE A 5 -2.11 43.08 20.38
C PHE A 5 -1.02 42.09 20.83
N TYR A 6 -0.32 42.36 21.93
CA TYR A 6 0.65 41.41 22.50
C TYR A 6 0.00 40.16 23.09
N ALA A 7 -1.17 40.28 23.72
CA ALA A 7 -1.91 39.13 24.24
C ALA A 7 -2.45 38.23 23.12
N LEU A 8 -2.94 38.83 22.03
CA LEU A 8 -3.42 38.11 20.84
C LEU A 8 -2.30 37.39 20.08
N SER A 9 -1.11 37.97 19.98
CA SER A 9 0.03 37.35 19.29
C SER A 9 0.63 36.16 20.06
N PHE A 10 0.69 36.22 21.39
CA PHE A 10 1.11 35.09 22.22
C PHE A 10 0.10 33.92 22.20
N GLY A 11 -1.21 34.21 22.15
CA GLY A 11 -2.25 33.19 22.04
C GLY A 11 -2.21 32.43 20.71
N PHE A 12 -1.94 33.12 19.61
CA PHE A 12 -1.83 32.50 18.28
C PHE A 12 -0.56 31.65 18.15
N ALA A 13 0.56 32.07 18.74
CA ALA A 13 1.80 31.29 18.77
C ALA A 13 1.64 29.97 19.56
N ALA A 14 0.88 29.98 20.66
CA ALA A 14 0.59 28.77 21.44
C ALA A 14 -0.29 27.76 20.68
N LEU A 15 -1.20 28.23 19.82
CA LEU A 15 -2.06 27.37 18.99
C LEU A 15 -1.31 26.67 17.85
N ILE A 16 -0.26 27.30 17.30
CA ILE A 16 0.57 26.71 16.24
C ILE A 16 1.47 25.58 16.79
N LEU A 17 1.93 25.69 18.04
CA LEU A 17 2.79 24.67 18.66
C LEU A 17 2.06 23.36 19.00
N LEU A 18 0.72 23.35 19.07
CA LEU A 18 -0.04 22.14 19.42
C LEU A 18 -0.29 21.20 18.22
N GLN A 19 -0.07 21.67 16.99
CA GLN A 19 -0.34 20.94 15.74
C GLN A 19 0.83 20.05 15.28
N ALA A 20 1.97 20.06 15.98
CA ALA A 20 3.19 19.35 15.55
C ALA A 20 3.22 17.83 15.87
N GLN A 21 2.14 17.28 16.43
CA GLN A 21 2.03 15.89 16.87
C GLN A 21 1.08 15.12 15.92
N GLY A 22 1.52 14.89 14.67
CA GLY A 22 0.64 14.28 13.67
C GLY A 22 1.31 13.64 12.46
N ALA A 23 2.61 13.41 12.46
CA ALA A 23 3.27 12.61 11.43
C ALA A 23 3.93 11.39 12.09
N HIS A 24 3.12 10.36 12.36
CA HIS A 24 3.67 9.03 12.58
C HIS A 24 4.21 8.57 11.22
N SER A 25 5.50 8.79 10.99
CA SER A 25 6.22 8.09 9.93
C SER A 25 6.13 6.59 10.24
N GLN A 26 5.28 5.88 9.51
CA GLN A 26 5.37 4.41 9.44
C GLN A 26 6.83 4.09 9.08
N PRO A 27 7.52 3.20 9.82
CA PRO A 27 8.91 2.90 9.54
C PRO A 27 9.04 2.47 8.08
N ALA A 28 9.64 3.34 7.27
CA ALA A 28 9.92 3.08 5.88
C ALA A 28 10.96 1.95 5.83
N GLY A 29 10.50 0.70 5.72
CA GLY A 29 11.41 -0.44 5.61
C GLY A 29 10.88 -1.79 6.09
N GLN A 30 9.72 -1.88 6.75
CA GLN A 30 9.13 -3.18 7.11
C GLN A 30 7.96 -3.51 6.18
N ILE A 31 8.16 -4.53 5.35
CA ILE A 31 7.10 -5.13 4.54
C ILE A 31 6.08 -5.76 5.52
N PRO A 32 4.82 -5.32 5.55
CA PRO A 32 3.81 -5.88 6.45
C PRO A 32 3.57 -7.36 6.13
N CYS A 33 3.63 -8.22 7.14
CA CYS A 33 3.40 -9.65 7.00
C CYS A 33 2.44 -10.16 8.07
N GLY A 34 1.69 -11.22 7.76
CA GLY A 34 0.70 -11.80 8.67
C GLY A 34 0.18 -13.16 8.22
N ALA A 35 -0.85 -13.64 8.92
CA ALA A 35 -1.55 -14.86 8.53
C ALA A 35 -2.31 -14.64 7.23
N ARG A 36 -2.15 -15.55 6.26
CA ARG A 36 -2.77 -15.42 4.93
C ARG A 36 -4.28 -15.21 5.00
N ALA A 37 -4.96 -15.96 5.86
CA ALA A 37 -6.41 -15.89 5.98
C ALA A 37 -6.89 -14.49 6.41
N GLU A 38 -6.18 -13.85 7.33
CA GLU A 38 -6.52 -12.51 7.82
C GLU A 38 -6.30 -11.44 6.74
N ILE A 39 -5.19 -11.53 6.01
CA ILE A 39 -4.90 -10.62 4.90
C ILE A 39 -5.96 -10.77 3.80
N LEU A 40 -6.29 -12.01 3.40
CA LEU A 40 -7.31 -12.24 2.38
C LEU A 40 -8.70 -11.74 2.81
N ALA A 41 -9.07 -11.92 4.07
CA ALA A 41 -10.31 -11.38 4.60
C ALA A 41 -10.34 -9.85 4.51
N GLN A 42 -9.25 -9.18 4.86
CA GLN A 42 -9.15 -7.71 4.71
C GLN A 42 -9.28 -7.27 3.25
N LEU A 43 -8.57 -7.93 2.33
CA LEU A 43 -8.64 -7.59 0.90
C LEU A 43 -10.07 -7.76 0.34
N ALA A 44 -10.77 -8.84 0.72
CA ALA A 44 -12.13 -9.08 0.28
C ALA A 44 -13.15 -8.15 0.93
N ASP A 45 -13.11 -8.00 2.25
CA ASP A 45 -14.16 -7.32 3.02
C ASP A 45 -14.03 -5.80 3.00
N ARG A 46 -12.80 -5.28 2.97
CA ARG A 46 -12.52 -3.84 3.10
C ARG A 46 -12.23 -3.17 1.77
N TYR A 47 -11.49 -3.84 0.90
CA TYR A 47 -11.04 -3.29 -0.37
C TYR A 47 -11.81 -3.84 -1.57
N HIS A 48 -12.63 -4.89 -1.35
CA HIS A 48 -13.35 -5.59 -2.41
C HIS A 48 -12.43 -6.09 -3.53
N GLU A 49 -11.17 -6.37 -3.16
CA GLU A 49 -10.19 -6.89 -4.10
C GLU A 49 -10.37 -8.39 -4.28
N THR A 50 -10.40 -8.83 -5.53
CA THR A 50 -10.36 -10.25 -5.88
C THR A 50 -9.11 -10.56 -6.66
N ARG A 51 -8.74 -11.85 -6.68
CA ARG A 51 -7.48 -12.30 -7.29
C ARG A 51 -7.52 -12.13 -8.80
N ARG A 52 -6.47 -11.49 -9.34
CA ARG A 52 -6.29 -11.24 -10.78
C ARG A 52 -5.22 -12.13 -11.39
N ALA A 53 -4.18 -12.45 -10.62
CA ALA A 53 -3.12 -13.34 -11.07
C ALA A 53 -2.52 -14.12 -9.90
N ILE A 54 -1.89 -15.25 -10.23
CA ILE A 54 -1.17 -16.10 -9.30
C ILE A 54 0.01 -16.76 -10.02
N GLY A 55 1.12 -16.92 -9.31
CA GLY A 55 2.30 -17.63 -9.83
C GLY A 55 3.21 -18.10 -8.71
N LEU A 56 4.08 -19.06 -9.03
CA LEU A 56 5.18 -19.44 -8.15
C LEU A 56 6.45 -18.72 -8.62
N ALA A 57 7.03 -17.94 -7.72
CA ALA A 57 8.36 -17.39 -7.87
C ALA A 57 9.44 -18.39 -7.42
N ALA A 58 10.70 -17.96 -7.46
CA ALA A 58 11.81 -18.71 -6.90
C ALA A 58 11.55 -19.11 -5.43
N ASN A 59 12.20 -20.19 -4.99
CA ASN A 59 12.07 -20.74 -3.64
C ASN A 59 10.62 -21.10 -3.27
N ASN A 60 9.79 -21.47 -4.26
CA ASN A 60 8.38 -21.84 -4.08
C ASN A 60 7.53 -20.74 -3.42
N THR A 61 7.92 -19.48 -3.56
CA THR A 61 7.15 -18.36 -3.03
C THR A 61 5.91 -18.14 -3.89
N LEU A 62 4.74 -18.15 -3.29
CA LEU A 62 3.48 -17.85 -3.96
C LEU A 62 3.33 -16.34 -4.12
N LEU A 63 3.30 -15.86 -5.36
CA LEU A 63 2.94 -14.48 -5.70
C LEU A 63 1.48 -14.43 -6.11
N GLU A 64 0.74 -13.49 -5.56
CA GLU A 64 -0.68 -13.27 -5.85
C GLU A 64 -0.90 -11.78 -6.09
N ILE A 65 -1.67 -11.44 -7.13
CA ILE A 65 -2.11 -10.07 -7.41
C ILE A 65 -3.62 -10.02 -7.18
N PHE A 66 -4.07 -9.06 -6.38
CA PHE A 66 -5.47 -8.77 -6.09
C PHE A 66 -5.79 -7.36 -6.56
N ALA A 67 -7.02 -7.15 -7.06
CA ALA A 67 -7.49 -5.82 -7.43
C ALA A 67 -9.00 -5.71 -7.34
N SER A 68 -9.49 -4.50 -7.12
CA SER A 68 -10.89 -4.13 -7.14
C SER A 68 -11.21 -3.45 -8.47
N GLU A 69 -12.25 -3.94 -9.16
CA GLU A 69 -12.73 -3.29 -10.39
C GLU A 69 -13.51 -2.00 -10.09
N GLU A 70 -14.01 -1.86 -8.86
CA GLU A 70 -14.83 -0.73 -8.45
C GLU A 70 -13.98 0.47 -8.02
N SER A 71 -13.01 0.25 -7.13
CA SER A 71 -12.13 1.32 -6.63
C SER A 71 -10.89 1.51 -7.50
N GLY A 72 -10.47 0.50 -8.26
CA GLY A 72 -9.17 0.49 -8.95
C GLY A 72 -7.99 0.18 -8.03
N SER A 73 -8.24 -0.16 -6.76
CA SER A 73 -7.17 -0.54 -5.82
C SER A 73 -6.55 -1.87 -6.19
N PHE A 74 -5.27 -2.06 -5.83
CA PHE A 74 -4.60 -3.34 -5.95
C PHE A 74 -3.65 -3.63 -4.79
N THR A 75 -3.42 -4.92 -4.58
CA THR A 75 -2.46 -5.46 -3.62
C THR A 75 -1.69 -6.63 -4.24
N ILE A 76 -0.37 -6.67 -4.01
CA ILE A 76 0.50 -7.79 -4.37
C ILE A 76 1.00 -8.48 -3.09
N LEU A 77 0.74 -9.78 -2.99
CA LEU A 77 1.15 -10.61 -1.87
C LEU A 77 2.26 -11.58 -2.28
N ALA A 78 3.18 -11.84 -1.35
CA ALA A 78 4.17 -12.92 -1.43
C ALA A 78 4.03 -13.85 -0.21
N THR A 79 3.89 -15.15 -0.43
CA THR A 79 3.80 -16.15 0.65
C THR A 79 4.91 -17.17 0.51
N VAL A 80 5.77 -17.28 1.51
CA VAL A 80 6.80 -18.34 1.54
C VAL A 80 6.22 -19.63 2.11
N PRO A 81 6.66 -20.81 1.65
CA PRO A 81 6.19 -22.09 2.20
C PRO A 81 6.40 -22.18 3.71
N GLY A 82 5.35 -22.49 4.46
CA GLY A 82 5.40 -22.62 5.92
C GLY A 82 5.66 -21.31 6.68
N GLY A 83 5.73 -20.16 6.00
CA GLY A 83 5.92 -18.85 6.62
C GLY A 83 4.75 -17.90 6.36
N PRO A 84 4.95 -16.60 6.64
CA PRO A 84 3.88 -15.62 6.55
C PRO A 84 3.58 -15.23 5.10
N THR A 85 2.43 -14.58 4.93
CA THR A 85 2.10 -13.83 3.71
C THR A 85 2.45 -12.37 3.95
N CYS A 86 3.18 -11.77 3.03
CA CYS A 86 3.66 -10.39 3.09
C CYS A 86 3.05 -9.55 1.97
N LEU A 87 2.64 -8.33 2.30
CA LEU A 87 2.16 -7.33 1.35
C LEU A 87 3.35 -6.58 0.76
N ILE A 88 3.74 -6.94 -0.46
CA ILE A 88 4.97 -6.44 -1.09
C ILE A 88 4.75 -5.21 -1.96
N ALA A 89 3.50 -4.93 -2.37
CA ALA A 89 3.08 -3.69 -3.01
C ALA A 89 1.57 -3.49 -2.84
N ALA A 90 1.11 -2.23 -2.83
CA ALA A 90 -0.28 -1.86 -2.94
C ALA A 90 -0.41 -0.46 -3.56
N GLY A 91 -1.58 -0.15 -4.12
CA GLY A 91 -1.85 1.15 -4.72
C GLY A 91 -3.23 1.21 -5.38
N GLU A 92 -3.36 2.15 -6.32
CA GLU A 92 -4.60 2.45 -7.04
C GLU A 92 -4.34 2.50 -8.56
N ASN A 93 -5.40 2.66 -9.35
CA ASN A 93 -5.38 2.70 -10.82
C ASN A 93 -4.85 1.41 -11.46
N PHE A 94 -5.29 0.27 -10.95
CA PHE A 94 -4.96 -1.02 -11.53
C PHE A 94 -5.59 -1.22 -12.91
N GLU A 95 -4.78 -1.63 -13.89
CA GLU A 95 -5.22 -1.96 -15.23
C GLU A 95 -4.69 -3.32 -15.67
N THR A 96 -5.55 -4.13 -16.27
CA THR A 96 -5.12 -5.33 -17.00
C THR A 96 -4.82 -4.96 -18.44
N VAL A 97 -3.56 -5.14 -18.86
CA VAL A 97 -3.15 -4.90 -20.25
C VAL A 97 -3.05 -6.23 -21.01
N ALA A 98 -3.61 -6.26 -22.22
CA ALA A 98 -3.46 -7.37 -23.16
C ALA A 98 -2.37 -7.07 -24.22
N GLU A 99 -1.33 -6.34 -23.81
CA GLU A 99 -0.24 -5.95 -24.70
C GLU A 99 0.69 -7.15 -24.97
N ARG A 100 1.05 -7.36 -26.24
CA ARG A 100 2.16 -8.26 -26.59
C ARG A 100 3.47 -7.49 -26.52
N LEU A 101 4.35 -7.90 -25.63
CA LEU A 101 5.74 -7.42 -25.62
C LEU A 101 6.38 -7.68 -26.99
N GLN A 102 6.85 -6.63 -27.64
CA GLN A 102 7.60 -6.76 -28.88
C GLN A 102 9.00 -7.29 -28.54
N LEU A 103 9.32 -8.51 -28.96
CA LEU A 103 10.69 -9.01 -28.94
C LEU A 103 11.46 -8.21 -29.99
N SER A 104 12.35 -7.31 -29.54
CA SER A 104 13.25 -6.61 -30.46
C SER A 104 14.02 -7.64 -31.28
N GLY A 105 13.85 -7.58 -32.60
CA GLY A 105 14.20 -8.64 -33.52
C GLY A 105 15.67 -9.02 -33.49
N LYS A 106 15.94 -10.31 -33.27
CA LYS A 106 17.10 -10.99 -33.82
C LYS A 106 16.61 -12.18 -34.64
N THR A 107 16.05 -11.88 -35.80
CA THR A 107 15.95 -12.86 -36.89
C THR A 107 17.37 -13.06 -37.41
N THR A 108 17.94 -14.24 -37.17
CA THR A 108 19.12 -14.71 -37.92
C THR A 108 18.63 -15.57 -39.05
#